data_AF-A0A146KKF0-F1
#
_entry.id   AF-A0A146KKF0-F1
#
_cell.length_a   1.000
_cell.length_b   1.000
_cell.length_c   1.000
_cell.angle_alpha   90.00
_cell.angle_beta   90.00
_cell.angle_gamma   90.00
#
_symmetry.space_group_name_H-M   'P 1'
#
loop_
_entity.id
_entity.type
_entity.pdbx_description
1 polymer ?
#
loop_
_entity_poly.entity_id
_entity_poly.type
_entity_poly.pdbx_seq_one_letter_code
_entity_poly.pdbx_strand_id
1 'polypeptide(L)'
;IFLDKLEQLIFKNVKQVNTATEISTKPSSSDFSKPQKLPKNLKIEKAENQPQCSNLRFKWSHLLSTQFSIICSSLGWNSVTPQQISILLPQIQKSIIASHLQKQRKDIIQEYGEIENGVCSPLVPIDVSYIIENHWKQKKKPLAISMISKIVKQIELQEE
;
A
#
# COMPACT_ATOMS: atom_id res chain seq x y z
N ILE A 1 21.07 -12.12 22.49
CA ILE A 1 20.12 -13.01 21.78
C ILE A 1 18.76 -12.96 22.50
N PHE A 2 18.06 -11.82 22.47
CA PHE A 2 16.80 -11.65 23.23
C PHE A 2 15.74 -10.77 22.55
N LEU A 3 15.96 -10.33 21.29
CA LEU A 3 15.03 -9.47 20.57
C LEU A 3 14.05 -10.23 19.65
N ASP A 4 14.30 -11.52 19.36
CA ASP A 4 13.46 -12.31 18.44
C ASP A 4 12.10 -12.76 19.01
N LYS A 5 11.90 -12.72 20.33
CA LYS A 5 10.66 -13.21 20.94
C LYS A 5 9.52 -12.18 20.97
N LEU A 6 9.83 -10.89 20.92
CA LEU A 6 8.81 -9.83 20.97
C LEU A 6 8.12 -9.63 19.61
N GLU A 7 8.85 -9.81 18.51
CA GLU A 7 8.25 -9.74 17.17
C GLU A 7 7.28 -10.91 16.92
N GLN A 8 7.59 -12.11 17.41
CA GLN A 8 6.67 -13.26 17.28
C GLN A 8 5.37 -13.11 18.11
N LEU A 9 5.36 -12.29 19.16
CA LEU A 9 4.15 -12.10 19.98
C LEU A 9 3.13 -11.19 19.29
N ILE A 10 3.59 -10.20 18.51
CA ILE A 10 2.70 -9.30 17.74
C ILE A 10 2.04 -10.05 16.57
N PHE A 11 2.72 -11.04 15.98
CA PHE A 11 2.17 -11.84 14.88
C PHE A 11 1.18 -12.94 15.31
N LYS A 12 1.11 -13.32 16.60
CA LYS A 12 0.20 -14.39 17.06
C LYS A 12 -1.24 -13.95 17.32
N ASN A 13 -1.49 -12.66 17.56
CA ASN A 13 -2.83 -12.17 17.95
C ASN A 13 -3.72 -11.71 16.78
N VAL A 14 -3.33 -11.95 15.52
CA VAL A 14 -4.14 -11.60 14.33
C VAL A 14 -4.57 -12.84 13.55
N LYS A 15 -4.92 -13.92 14.26
CA LYS A 15 -5.58 -15.09 13.69
C LYS A 15 -6.76 -15.49 14.54
N GLN A 16 -7.90 -14.82 14.32
CA GLN A 16 -9.24 -15.39 14.42
C GLN A 16 -10.27 -14.29 14.12
N VAL A 17 -10.68 -14.17 12.85
CA VAL A 17 -12.10 -14.15 12.44
C VAL A 17 -12.12 -14.65 10.99
N ASN A 18 -12.30 -15.96 10.83
CA ASN A 18 -12.78 -16.53 9.57
C ASN A 18 -14.29 -16.65 9.70
N THR A 19 -15.04 -16.03 8.79
CA THR A 19 -16.38 -16.49 8.44
C THR A 19 -16.45 -16.68 6.94
N ALA A 20 -16.49 -17.96 6.61
CA ALA A 20 -16.78 -18.63 5.36
C ALA A 20 -17.32 -17.81 4.17
N THR A 21 -16.72 -18.02 3.00
CA THR A 21 -17.49 -18.22 1.77
C THR A 21 -16.89 -19.42 1.06
N GLU A 22 -17.70 -20.49 0.99
CA GLU A 22 -17.34 -21.76 0.38
C GLU A 22 -17.06 -21.64 -1.12
N ILE A 23 -16.16 -22.52 -1.53
CA ILE A 23 -15.57 -22.72 -2.83
C ILE A 23 -16.56 -23.50 -3.70
N SER A 24 -16.67 -23.17 -4.99
CA SER A 24 -16.85 -24.26 -5.97
C SER A 24 -16.23 -23.92 -7.31
N THR A 25 -15.25 -24.76 -7.66
CA THR A 25 -14.40 -24.82 -8.83
C THR A 25 -15.15 -25.18 -10.11
N LYS A 26 -14.71 -24.61 -11.23
CA LYS A 26 -15.06 -25.05 -12.60
C LYS A 26 -14.70 -26.52 -12.82
N PRO A 27 -15.30 -27.16 -13.84
CA PRO A 27 -14.46 -27.55 -14.97
C PRO A 27 -15.06 -27.24 -16.35
N SER A 28 -14.16 -27.17 -17.33
CA SER A 28 -14.39 -27.06 -18.77
C SER A 28 -14.92 -28.36 -19.37
N SER A 29 -15.88 -28.30 -20.29
CA SER A 29 -15.91 -29.09 -21.55
C SER A 29 -17.11 -28.70 -22.43
N SER A 30 -16.98 -28.99 -23.72
CA SER A 30 -17.82 -28.61 -24.85
C SER A 30 -19.01 -29.54 -25.13
N ASP A 31 -20.02 -28.96 -25.78
CA ASP A 31 -20.82 -29.48 -26.90
C ASP A 31 -22.16 -30.25 -26.68
N PHE A 32 -23.09 -29.96 -27.62
CA PHE A 32 -24.41 -30.53 -27.93
C PHE A 32 -25.72 -30.14 -27.17
N SER A 33 -26.52 -29.32 -27.89
CA SER A 33 -27.96 -29.50 -28.21
C SER A 33 -29.07 -29.42 -27.14
N LYS A 34 -29.75 -28.25 -27.06
CA LYS A 34 -31.21 -28.05 -27.39
C LYS A 34 -31.72 -26.69 -26.84
N PRO A 35 -32.61 -25.98 -27.56
CA PRO A 35 -33.22 -24.76 -27.06
C PRO A 35 -34.49 -25.09 -26.27
N GLN A 36 -34.51 -24.81 -24.96
CA GLN A 36 -35.75 -24.83 -24.18
C GLN A 36 -36.02 -23.46 -23.56
N LYS A 37 -37.26 -23.04 -23.81
CA LYS A 37 -37.83 -21.71 -23.63
C LYS A 37 -37.79 -21.25 -22.17
N LEU A 38 -37.24 -20.06 -21.92
CA LEU A 38 -37.42 -19.33 -20.67
C LEU A 38 -38.82 -18.66 -20.68
N PRO A 39 -39.66 -18.81 -19.65
CA PRO A 39 -40.87 -18.02 -19.54
C PRO A 39 -40.54 -16.57 -19.21
N LYS A 40 -41.17 -15.65 -19.95
CA LYS A 40 -41.25 -14.22 -19.65
C LYS A 40 -42.01 -14.03 -18.34
N ASN A 41 -41.61 -13.00 -17.60
CA ASN A 41 -42.28 -12.38 -16.43
C ASN A 41 -41.71 -12.76 -15.06
N LEU A 42 -40.63 -12.08 -14.67
CA LEU A 42 -40.61 -11.44 -13.35
C LEU A 42 -40.17 -9.98 -13.53
N LYS A 43 -41.15 -9.08 -13.48
CA LYS A 43 -40.93 -7.65 -13.23
C LYS A 43 -40.41 -7.53 -11.81
N ILE A 44 -39.18 -7.05 -11.64
CA ILE A 44 -38.72 -6.43 -10.40
C ILE A 44 -38.50 -4.96 -10.75
N GLU A 45 -39.57 -4.18 -10.62
CA GLU A 45 -39.47 -2.74 -10.41
C GLU A 45 -39.35 -2.48 -8.91
N LYS A 46 -38.59 -1.43 -8.55
CA LYS A 46 -38.20 -0.90 -7.22
C LYS A 46 -36.80 -1.33 -6.79
N ALA A 47 -35.83 -0.45 -6.56
CA ALA A 47 -35.93 0.95 -6.20
C ALA A 47 -34.81 1.79 -6.86
N GLU A 48 -35.22 2.85 -7.55
CA GLU A 48 -34.46 4.10 -7.62
C GLU A 48 -34.18 4.60 -6.19
N ASN A 49 -33.06 5.30 -6.01
CA ASN A 49 -32.42 5.71 -4.75
C ASN A 49 -31.30 4.79 -4.23
N GLN A 50 -30.36 4.40 -5.10
CA GLN A 50 -28.98 4.49 -4.64
C GLN A 50 -28.59 5.97 -4.66
N PRO A 51 -28.18 6.58 -3.52
CA PRO A 51 -27.47 7.84 -3.62
C PRO A 51 -26.26 7.57 -4.51
N GLN A 52 -26.11 8.34 -5.58
CA GLN A 52 -24.86 8.38 -6.30
C GLN A 52 -23.81 8.90 -5.32
N CYS A 53 -23.20 7.99 -4.55
CA CYS A 53 -21.91 8.24 -3.95
C CYS A 53 -20.97 8.43 -5.13
N SER A 54 -20.84 9.68 -5.55
CA SER A 54 -19.74 10.11 -6.40
C SER A 54 -18.48 9.52 -5.77
N ASN A 55 -17.88 8.54 -6.44
CA ASN A 55 -16.67 7.88 -6.00
C ASN A 55 -15.59 8.95 -5.87
N LEU A 56 -15.45 9.54 -4.67
CA LEU A 56 -14.40 10.49 -4.37
C LEU A 56 -13.08 9.72 -4.51
N ARG A 57 -12.41 9.94 -5.64
CA ARG A 57 -11.11 9.32 -5.90
C ARG A 57 -10.12 9.88 -4.92
N PHE A 58 -9.40 9.00 -4.24
CA PHE A 58 -8.31 9.40 -3.36
C PHE A 58 -7.29 10.26 -4.13
N LYS A 59 -6.87 11.36 -3.51
CA LYS A 59 -5.85 12.25 -4.03
C LYS A 59 -4.69 12.33 -3.05
N TRP A 60 -3.48 12.11 -3.54
CA TRP A 60 -2.26 12.33 -2.78
C TRP A 60 -2.06 13.84 -2.58
N SER A 61 -2.08 14.29 -1.32
CA SER A 61 -1.65 15.65 -0.98
C SER A 61 -0.12 15.75 -1.03
N HIS A 62 0.41 16.98 -0.98
CA HIS A 62 1.84 17.22 -0.89
C HIS A 62 2.43 16.50 0.33
N LEU A 63 1.91 16.80 1.52
CA LEU A 63 2.32 16.17 2.78
C LEU A 63 2.36 14.64 2.71
N LEU A 64 1.26 14.01 2.24
CA LEU A 64 1.20 12.54 2.16
C LEU A 64 2.20 11.98 1.16
N SER A 65 2.48 12.68 0.06
CA SER A 65 3.48 12.29 -0.94
C SER A 65 4.90 12.38 -0.37
N THR A 66 5.17 13.42 0.41
CA THR A 66 6.45 13.62 1.11
C THR A 66 6.66 12.55 2.17
N GLN A 67 5.67 12.31 3.03
CA GLN A 67 5.73 11.25 4.03
C GLN A 67 5.92 9.87 3.39
N PHE A 68 5.18 9.57 2.32
CA PHE A 68 5.33 8.33 1.55
C PHE A 68 6.75 8.17 1.01
N SER A 69 7.32 9.23 0.43
CA SER A 69 8.67 9.22 -0.14
C SER A 69 9.73 8.99 0.94
N ILE A 70 9.61 9.66 2.09
CA ILE A 70 10.49 9.46 3.26
C ILE A 70 10.46 8.00 3.70
N ILE A 71 9.27 7.41 3.83
CA ILE A 71 9.11 6.02 4.27
C ILE A 71 9.75 5.06 3.28
N CYS A 72 9.47 5.22 1.98
CA CYS A 72 10.02 4.35 0.94
C CYS A 72 11.55 4.44 0.84
N SER A 73 12.10 5.65 0.92
CA SER A 73 13.54 5.87 0.88
C SER A 73 14.22 5.31 2.13
N SER A 74 13.59 5.47 3.30
CA SER A 74 14.10 4.95 4.57
C SER A 74 14.08 3.42 4.67
N LEU A 75 13.05 2.78 4.13
CA LEU A 75 12.90 1.32 4.11
C LEU A 75 13.60 0.67 2.91
N GLY A 76 14.03 1.47 1.93
CA GLY A 76 14.62 1.02 0.68
C GLY A 76 13.55 0.73 -0.36
N TRP A 77 13.65 1.42 -1.50
CA TRP A 77 12.71 1.31 -2.60
C TRP A 77 12.56 -0.11 -3.15
N ASN A 78 13.60 -0.95 -3.08
CA ASN A 78 13.53 -2.33 -3.57
C ASN A 78 12.77 -3.28 -2.62
N SER A 79 12.92 -3.09 -1.31
CA SER A 79 12.42 -4.00 -0.29
C SER A 79 11.10 -3.56 0.34
N VAL A 80 10.75 -2.28 0.27
CA VAL A 80 9.56 -1.76 0.96
C VAL A 80 8.28 -2.43 0.45
N THR A 81 7.41 -2.81 1.37
CA THR A 81 6.12 -3.42 1.05
C THR A 81 4.95 -2.48 1.39
N PRO A 82 3.81 -2.60 0.70
CA PRO A 82 2.61 -1.82 1.04
C PRO A 82 2.15 -2.02 2.49
N GLN A 83 2.40 -3.20 3.06
CA GLN A 83 2.07 -3.50 4.46
C GLN A 83 2.90 -2.67 5.44
N GLN A 84 4.22 -2.55 5.22
CA GLN A 84 5.08 -1.73 6.06
C GLN A 84 4.69 -0.25 5.99
N ILE A 85 4.37 0.25 4.80
CA ILE A 85 3.92 1.63 4.61
C ILE A 85 2.58 1.86 5.33
N SER A 86 1.64 0.91 5.24
CA SER A 86 0.33 1.05 5.90
C SER A 86 0.40 1.10 7.43
N ILE A 87 1.46 0.57 8.05
CA ILE A 87 1.70 0.71 9.50
C ILE A 87 2.09 2.16 9.84
N LEU A 88 2.82 2.82 8.94
CA LEU A 88 3.33 4.19 9.12
C LEU A 88 2.36 5.27 8.60
N LEU A 89 1.48 4.91 7.67
CA LEU A 89 0.41 5.75 7.11
C LEU A 89 -0.95 5.04 7.22
N PRO A 90 -1.48 4.84 8.44
CA PRO A 90 -2.70 4.07 8.66
C PRO A 90 -3.97 4.71 8.05
N GLN A 91 -3.92 6.00 7.74
CA GLN A 91 -5.00 6.76 7.11
C GLN A 91 -5.21 6.42 5.63
N ILE A 92 -4.27 5.73 4.98
CA ILE A 92 -4.34 5.38 3.56
C ILE A 92 -4.60 3.87 3.40
N GLN A 93 -5.56 3.52 2.55
CA GLN A 93 -5.84 2.12 2.23
C GLN A 93 -4.62 1.45 1.58
N LYS A 94 -4.31 0.22 2.01
CA LYS A 94 -3.19 -0.58 1.51
C LYS A 94 -3.19 -0.76 -0.02
N SER A 95 -4.37 -0.86 -0.63
CA SER A 95 -4.53 -0.97 -2.09
C SER A 95 -4.05 0.29 -2.83
N ILE A 96 -4.37 1.47 -2.29
CA ILE A 96 -3.93 2.76 -2.82
C ILE A 96 -2.41 2.90 -2.69
N ILE A 97 -1.86 2.52 -1.53
CA ILE A 97 -0.41 2.47 -1.27
C ILE A 97 0.26 1.55 -2.29
N ALA A 98 -0.27 0.34 -2.51
CA ALA A 98 0.32 -0.63 -3.43
C ALA A 98 0.37 -0.10 -4.87
N SER A 99 -0.74 0.49 -5.33
CA SER A 99 -0.84 1.12 -6.65
C SER A 99 0.17 2.28 -6.79
N HIS A 100 0.26 3.15 -5.78
CA HIS A 100 1.18 4.29 -5.80
C HIS A 100 2.65 3.85 -5.77
N LEU A 101 3.00 2.87 -4.93
CA LEU A 101 4.35 2.31 -4.87
C LEU A 101 4.76 1.68 -6.19
N GLN A 102 3.87 0.92 -6.83
CA GLN A 102 4.13 0.33 -8.13
C GLN A 102 4.39 1.40 -9.19
N LYS A 103 3.60 2.48 -9.19
CA LYS A 103 3.80 3.61 -10.11
C LYS A 103 5.15 4.28 -9.88
N GLN A 104 5.46 4.68 -8.65
CA GLN A 104 6.73 5.36 -8.32
C GLN A 104 7.96 4.53 -8.71
N ARG A 105 7.95 3.23 -8.44
CA ARG A 105 9.04 2.33 -8.86
C ARG A 105 9.23 2.30 -10.39
N LYS A 106 8.13 2.26 -11.15
CA LYS A 106 8.19 2.30 -12.61
C LYS A 106 8.74 3.63 -13.10
N ASP A 107 8.28 4.74 -12.53
CA ASP A 107 8.72 6.09 -12.89
C ASP A 107 10.24 6.23 -12.63
N ILE A 108 10.72 5.78 -11.47
CA ILE A 108 12.16 5.75 -11.13
C ILE A 108 12.97 4.90 -12.13
N ILE A 109 12.53 3.67 -12.43
CA ILE A 109 13.24 2.81 -13.39
C ILE A 109 13.26 3.45 -14.78
N GLN A 110 12.17 4.10 -15.19
CA GLN A 110 12.08 4.73 -16.49
C GLN A 110 13.02 5.94 -16.60
N GLU A 111 13.19 6.70 -15.53
CA GLU A 111 14.01 7.91 -15.51
C GLU A 111 15.50 7.62 -15.26
N TYR A 112 15.81 6.68 -14.37
CA TYR A 112 17.17 6.42 -13.87
C TYR A 112 17.73 5.05 -14.28
N GLY A 113 16.93 4.18 -14.90
CA GLY A 113 17.33 2.83 -15.33
C GLY A 113 17.30 1.78 -14.21
N GLU A 114 17.57 2.15 -12.97
CA GLU A 114 17.56 1.25 -11.82
C GLU A 114 16.96 1.88 -10.57
N ILE A 115 16.61 1.03 -9.59
CA ILE A 115 16.12 1.46 -8.28
C ILE A 115 17.25 1.36 -7.27
N GLU A 116 17.64 2.49 -6.70
CA GLU A 116 18.60 2.56 -5.61
C GLU A 116 17.90 2.75 -4.25
N ASN A 117 18.43 2.10 -3.21
CA ASN A 117 17.92 2.27 -1.86
C ASN A 117 18.52 3.55 -1.22
N GLY A 118 17.68 4.33 -0.53
CA GLY A 118 18.11 5.54 0.15
C GLY A 118 18.07 6.82 -0.70
N VAL A 119 17.81 6.72 -2.00
CA VAL A 119 17.56 7.89 -2.86
C VAL A 119 16.20 8.48 -2.51
N CYS A 120 16.16 9.78 -2.22
CA CYS A 120 14.93 10.49 -1.89
C CYS A 120 14.40 11.29 -3.08
N SER A 121 13.09 11.48 -3.12
CA SER A 121 12.44 12.41 -4.05
C SER A 121 12.85 13.86 -3.72
N PRO A 122 12.94 14.77 -4.72
CA PRO A 122 13.17 16.20 -4.49
C PRO A 122 12.14 16.88 -3.58
N LEU A 123 11.00 16.24 -3.34
CA LEU A 123 9.97 16.69 -2.39
C LEU A 123 10.40 16.56 -0.93
N VAL A 124 11.39 15.73 -0.63
CA VAL A 124 11.86 15.47 0.74
C VAL A 124 12.81 16.59 1.17
N PRO A 125 12.65 17.17 2.37
CA PRO A 125 13.59 18.15 2.91
C PRO A 125 15.03 17.65 2.91
N ILE A 126 15.97 18.54 2.54
CA ILE A 126 17.37 18.19 2.28
C ILE A 126 18.04 17.56 3.50
N ASP A 127 17.76 18.07 4.68
CA ASP A 127 18.21 17.57 5.98
C ASP A 127 17.74 16.12 6.22
N VAL A 128 16.48 15.81 5.90
CA VAL A 128 15.95 14.44 5.98
C VAL A 128 16.59 13.54 4.93
N SER A 129 16.73 14.00 3.68
CA SER A 129 17.40 13.25 2.61
C SER A 129 18.82 12.86 3.01
N TYR A 130 19.57 13.82 3.54
CA TYR A 130 20.95 13.62 3.99
C TYR A 130 21.05 12.56 5.09
N ILE A 131 20.12 12.55 6.05
CA ILE A 131 20.07 11.52 7.10
C ILE A 131 19.86 10.13 6.50
N ILE A 132 18.89 9.99 5.59
CA ILE A 132 18.53 8.72 4.97
C ILE A 132 19.68 8.19 4.09
N GLU A 133 20.20 9.02 3.21
CA GLU A 133 21.29 8.65 2.30
C GLU A 133 22.55 8.22 3.07
N ASN A 134 22.94 8.98 4.10
CA ASN A 134 24.11 8.62 4.90
C ASN A 134 23.90 7.32 5.67
N HIS A 135 22.68 7.07 6.17
CA HIS A 135 22.37 5.80 6.81
C HIS A 135 22.58 4.64 5.84
N TRP A 136 22.07 4.74 4.61
CA TRP A 136 22.24 3.71 3.59
C TRP A 136 23.71 3.54 3.17
N LYS A 137 24.45 4.63 2.99
CA LYS A 137 25.89 4.60 2.69
C LYS A 137 26.69 3.88 3.78
N GLN A 138 26.37 4.10 5.06
CA GLN A 138 27.12 3.54 6.19
C GLN A 138 26.67 2.14 6.62
N LYS A 139 25.36 1.87 6.63
CA LYS A 139 24.77 0.67 7.24
C LYS A 139 24.21 -0.31 6.20
N LYS A 140 23.94 0.14 4.98
CA LYS A 140 23.37 -0.65 3.87
C LYS A 140 22.12 -1.45 4.28
N LYS A 141 21.27 -0.88 5.13
CA LYS A 141 20.05 -1.51 5.62
C LYS A 141 18.95 -0.48 5.90
N PRO A 142 17.68 -0.91 6.00
CA PRO A 142 16.57 -0.04 6.35
C PRO A 142 16.75 0.67 7.70
N LEU A 143 16.23 1.90 7.80
CA LEU A 143 16.10 2.58 9.08
C LEU A 143 15.11 1.83 10.00
N ALA A 144 15.35 1.93 11.32
CA ALA A 144 14.42 1.41 12.31
C ALA A 144 13.07 2.14 12.23
N ILE A 145 11.96 1.40 12.34
CA ILE A 145 10.60 1.94 12.27
C ILE A 145 10.40 3.12 13.23
N SER A 146 10.94 3.03 14.45
CA SER A 146 10.86 4.10 15.46
C SER A 146 11.56 5.40 15.05
N MET A 147 12.64 5.33 14.26
CA MET A 147 13.30 6.51 13.70
C MET A 147 12.47 7.10 12.57
N ILE A 148 11.95 6.26 11.69
CA ILE A 148 11.10 6.70 10.57
C ILE A 148 9.86 7.42 11.11
N SER A 149 9.19 6.85 12.11
CA SER A 149 8.03 7.49 12.75
C SER A 149 8.36 8.85 13.37
N LYS A 150 9.57 9.05 13.91
CA LYS A 150 9.99 10.36 14.44
C LYS A 150 10.17 11.37 13.32
N ILE A 151 10.84 10.99 12.23
CA ILE A 151 11.05 11.86 11.06
C ILE A 151 9.70 12.26 10.44
N VAL A 152 8.81 11.30 10.21
CA VAL A 152 7.48 11.55 9.61
C VAL A 152 6.66 12.53 10.47
N LYS A 153 6.67 12.37 11.81
CA LYS A 153 5.99 13.29 12.73
C LYS A 153 6.60 14.69 12.75
N GLN A 154 7.92 14.82 12.58
CA GLN A 154 8.57 16.12 12.52
C GLN A 154 8.13 16.91 11.29
N ILE A 155 7.99 16.23 10.14
CA ILE A 155 7.51 16.85 8.90
C ILE A 155 6.05 17.28 9.01
N GLU A 156 5.20 16.46 9.65
CA GLU A 156 3.80 16.82 9.88
C GLU A 156 3.65 18.14 10.66
N LEU A 157 4.48 18.35 11.68
CA LEU A 157 4.49 19.58 12.48
C LEU A 157 5.06 20.82 11.75
N GLN A 158 5.73 20.65 10.62
CA GLN A 158 6.32 21.77 9.85
C GLN A 158 5.39 22.30 8.75
N GLU A 159 4.39 21.52 8.32
CA GLU A 159 3.42 21.93 7.29
C GLU A 159 2.05 22.37 7.88
N GLU A 160 1.87 22.31 9.21
CA GLU A 160 0.74 22.91 9.95
C GLU A 160 1.01 24.36 10.37
#